data_AF-L7WDQ8-F1
#
_entry.id   AF-L7WDQ8-F1
#
_cell.length_a   1.000
_cell.length_b   1.000
_cell.length_c   1.000
_cell.angle_alpha   90.00
_cell.angle_beta   90.00
_cell.angle_gamma   90.00
#
_symmetry.space_group_name_H-M   'P 1'
#
loop_
_entity.id
_entity.type
_entity.pdbx_description
1 polymer ?
#
loop_
_entity_poly.entity_id
_entity_poly.type
_entity_poly.pdbx_seq_one_letter_code
_entity_poly.pdbx_strand_id
1 'polypeptide(L)' 'MCDDLIEEHLSIGMERARIVELLGEPSSDCIQSDCDMIYELGPCRRGINYGSLYLSFKNNRLIEIFKHCG' A
#
# COMPACT_ATOMS: atom_id res chain seq x y z
N MET A 1 -8.04 -9.83 -3.53
CA MET A 1 -6.65 -9.61 -3.97
C MET A 1 -5.96 -8.52 -3.16
N CYS A 2 -6.38 -7.25 -3.23
CA CYS A 2 -5.82 -6.22 -2.34
C CYS A 2 -6.14 -6.47 -0.87
N ASP A 3 -7.37 -6.89 -0.58
CA ASP A 3 -7.78 -7.21 0.80
C ASP A 3 -6.97 -8.40 1.33
N ASP A 4 -6.83 -9.48 0.56
CA ASP A 4 -5.98 -10.62 0.95
C ASP A 4 -4.50 -10.21 1.17
N LEU A 5 -3.95 -9.33 0.34
CA LEU A 5 -2.59 -8.80 0.52
C LEU A 5 -2.46 -8.03 1.84
N ILE A 6 -3.46 -7.22 2.18
CA ILE A 6 -3.48 -6.44 3.41
C ILE A 6 -3.65 -7.38 4.63
N GLU A 7 -4.59 -8.31 4.56
CA GLU A 7 -4.97 -9.19 5.66
C GLU A 7 -3.93 -10.28 5.94
N GLU A 8 -3.30 -10.84 4.90
CA GLU A 8 -2.36 -11.97 5.05
C GLU A 8 -0.89 -11.54 5.12
N HIS A 9 -0.53 -10.37 4.57
CA HIS A 9 0.88 -10.00 4.38
C HIS A 9 1.28 -8.63 4.93
N LEU A 10 0.34 -7.78 5.34
CA LEU A 10 0.63 -6.48 5.94
C LEU A 10 0.13 -6.41 7.39
N SER A 11 0.85 -5.67 8.21
CA SER A 11 0.55 -5.52 9.64
C SER A 11 1.20 -4.23 10.13
N ILE A 12 0.47 -3.50 10.98
CA ILE A 12 1.00 -2.31 11.63
C ILE A 12 2.26 -2.65 12.41
N GLY A 13 3.28 -1.80 12.30
CA GLY A 13 4.59 -1.96 12.91
C GLY A 13 5.65 -2.61 12.01
N MET A 14 5.27 -3.14 10.84
CA MET A 14 6.24 -3.71 9.90
C MET A 14 7.26 -2.66 9.42
N GLU A 15 8.50 -3.09 9.24
CA GLU A 15 9.55 -2.21 8.75
C GLU A 15 9.37 -1.90 7.27
N ARG A 16 9.64 -0.65 6.91
CA ARG A 16 9.60 -0.14 5.53
C ARG A 16 10.34 -1.06 4.55
N ALA A 17 11.56 -1.46 4.88
CA ALA A 17 12.38 -2.32 4.03
C ALA A 17 11.72 -3.70 3.79
N ARG A 18 11.09 -4.26 4.82
CA ARG A 18 10.40 -5.56 4.71
C ARG A 18 9.20 -5.49 3.77
N ILE A 19 8.47 -4.37 3.79
CA ILE A 19 7.33 -4.19 2.89
C ILE A 19 7.81 -4.05 1.44
N VAL A 20 8.91 -3.34 1.20
CA VAL A 20 9.53 -3.24 -0.14
C VAL A 20 10.03 -4.60 -0.63
N GLU A 21 10.61 -5.44 0.25
CA GLU A 21 10.97 -6.82 -0.12
C GLU A 21 9.75 -7.67 -0.52
N LEU A 22 8.60 -7.45 0.12
CA LEU A 22 7.38 -8.23 -0.12
C LEU A 22 6.63 -7.75 -1.38
N LEU A 23 6.50 -6.44 -1.55
CA LEU A 23 5.64 -5.83 -2.57
C LEU A 23 6.41 -5.26 -3.77
N GLY A 24 7.73 -5.15 -3.65
CA GLY A 24 8.59 -4.46 -4.60
C GLY A 24 8.74 -2.97 -4.29
N GLU A 25 9.37 -2.25 -5.20
CA GLU A 25 9.53 -0.80 -5.07
C GLU A 25 8.18 -0.08 -5.24
N PRO A 26 7.84 0.87 -4.35
CA PRO A 26 6.62 1.65 -4.47
C PRO A 26 6.69 2.61 -5.66
N SER A 27 5.52 3.06 -6.12
CA SER A 27 5.44 4.17 -7.06
C SER A 27 5.86 5.49 -6.39
N SER A 28 6.36 6.42 -7.20
CA SER A 28 6.89 7.72 -6.74
C SER A 28 5.79 8.74 -6.41
N ASP A 29 4.55 8.47 -6.81
CA ASP A 29 3.47 9.46 -6.83
C ASP A 29 2.52 9.34 -5.62
N CYS A 30 2.99 9.75 -4.44
CA CYS A 30 2.12 9.97 -3.29
C CYS A 30 1.40 11.32 -3.43
N ILE A 31 0.11 11.28 -3.79
CA ILE A 31 -0.72 12.48 -3.98
C ILE A 31 -1.28 13.00 -2.64
N GLN A 32 -1.31 12.18 -1.58
CA GLN A 32 -1.78 12.57 -0.24
C GLN A 32 -0.61 13.06 0.63
N SER A 33 -0.84 14.14 1.40
CA SER A 33 0.19 14.82 2.21
C SER A 33 0.90 13.94 3.26
N ASP A 34 0.35 12.78 3.61
CA ASP A 34 0.89 11.86 4.62
C ASP A 34 1.17 10.45 4.05
N CYS A 35 1.19 10.33 2.72
CA CYS A 35 1.54 9.09 2.03
C CYS A 35 3.07 9.01 1.86
N ASP A 36 3.66 7.91 2.34
CA ASP A 36 5.09 7.61 2.18
C ASP A 36 5.34 6.64 1.03
N MET A 37 4.39 5.75 0.76
CA MET A 37 4.44 4.77 -0.32
C MET A 37 3.07 4.56 -0.94
N ILE A 38 3.06 4.40 -2.27
CA ILE A 38 1.88 3.99 -3.02
C ILE A 38 2.18 2.75 -3.87
N TYR A 39 1.26 1.79 -3.87
CA TYR A 39 1.29 0.62 -4.73
C TYR A 39 0.04 0.58 -5.59
N GLU A 40 0.21 0.49 -6.90
CA GLU A 40 -0.89 0.27 -7.83
C GLU A 40 -1.14 -1.23 -7.92
N LEU A 41 -2.26 -1.69 -7.33
CA LEU A 41 -2.58 -3.10 -7.18
C LEU A 41 -3.43 -3.66 -8.34
N GLY A 42 -3.54 -2.92 -9.44
CA GLY A 42 -4.35 -3.31 -10.60
C GLY A 42 -5.86 -3.20 -10.33
N PRO A 43 -6.73 -3.86 -11.12
CA PRO A 43 -8.18 -3.67 -11.03
C PRO A 43 -8.77 -4.18 -9.70
N CYS A 44 -9.46 -3.30 -8.97
CA CYS A 44 -10.07 -3.58 -7.67
C CYS A 44 -11.41 -4.35 -7.76
N ARG A 45 -12.12 -4.25 -8.89
CA ARG A 45 -13.32 -5.06 -9.24
C ARG A 45 -13.24 -5.47 -10.71
N ARG A 46 -14.13 -6.38 -11.17
CA ARG A 46 -14.31 -6.68 -12.60
C ARG A 46 -14.69 -5.39 -13.35
N GLY A 47 -13.71 -4.72 -13.97
CA GLY A 47 -13.88 -3.42 -14.65
C GLY A 47 -12.59 -2.59 -14.75
N ILE A 48 -12.73 -1.31 -15.12
CA ILE A 48 -11.65 -0.30 -15.31
C ILE A 48 -11.18 0.32 -13.98
N ASN A 49 -11.78 -0.07 -12.86
CA ASN A 49 -11.49 0.57 -11.57
C ASN A 49 -10.18 0.05 -10.98
N TYR A 50 -9.17 0.91 -10.90
CA TYR A 50 -7.84 0.54 -10.39
C TYR A 50 -7.80 0.74 -8.87
N GLY A 51 -7.23 -0.24 -8.17
CA GLY A 51 -6.99 -0.21 -6.74
C GLY A 51 -5.60 0.33 -6.45
N SER A 52 -5.52 1.29 -5.55
CA SER A 52 -4.26 1.84 -5.06
C SER A 52 -4.18 1.62 -3.55
N LEU A 53 -3.00 1.23 -3.08
CA LEU A 53 -2.68 1.03 -1.68
C LEU A 53 -1.70 2.11 -1.24
N TYR A 54 -2.09 2.86 -0.22
CA TYR A 54 -1.33 3.93 0.37
C TYR A 54 -0.86 3.45 1.74
N LEU A 55 0.44 3.58 2.01
CA LEU A 55 1.06 3.21 3.27
C LEU A 55 1.75 4.43 3.87
N SER A 56 1.56 4.61 5.18
CA SER A 56 2.20 5.68 5.94
C SER A 56 3.11 5.10 7.02
N PHE A 57 4.27 5.72 7.22
CA PHE A 57 5.29 5.24 8.12
C PHE A 57 5.68 6.29 9.15
N LYS A 58 6.00 5.84 10.35
CA LYS A 58 6.63 6.66 11.38
C LYS A 58 7.82 5.91 11.95
N ASN A 59 8.98 6.56 11.97
CA ASN A 59 10.25 5.94 12.38
C ASN A 59 10.52 4.62 11.63
N ASN A 60 10.31 4.61 10.30
CA ASN A 60 10.44 3.44 9.42
C ASN A 60 9.49 2.26 9.72
N ARG A 61 8.45 2.46 10.52
CA ARG A 61 7.44 1.44 10.82
C ARG A 61 6.08 1.85 10.28
N LEU A 62 5.38 0.88 9.68
CA LEU A 62 4.04 1.07 9.13
C LEU A 62 3.08 1.47 10.25
N ILE A 63 2.34 2.56 10.08
CA ILE A 63 1.35 3.03 11.06
C ILE A 63 -0.06 3.08 10.50
N GLU A 64 -0.21 3.16 9.18
CA GLU A 64 -1.50 3.27 8.52
C GLU A 64 -1.46 2.59 7.16
N ILE A 65 -2.58 1.95 6.82
CA ILE A 65 -2.83 1.28 5.55
C ILE A 65 -4.16 1.80 5.03
N PHE A 66 -4.13 2.48 3.89
CA PHE A 66 -5.32 3.01 3.25
C PHE A 66 -5.47 2.44 1.85
N LYS A 67 -6.64 1.85 1.56
CA LYS A 67 -6.97 1.30 0.24
C LYS A 67 -7.95 2.23 -0.46
N HIS A 68 -7.60 2.67 -1.66
CA HIS A 68 -8.50 3.38 -2.56
C HIS A 68 -8.87 2.48 -3.74
N CYS A 69 -10.15 2.51 -4.14
CA CYS A 69 -10.62 1.88 -5.37
C CYS A 69 -11.50 2.89 -6.11
N GLY A 70 -11.01 3.37 -7.25
CA GLY A 70 -11.66 4.37 -8.09
C GLY A 70 -12.07 3.80 -9.43
#